data_AF-A0A0K0D595-F1
#
_entry.id   AF-A0A0K0D595-F1
#
_cell.length_a   1.000
_cell.length_b   1.000
_cell.length_c   1.000
_cell.angle_alpha   90.00
_cell.angle_beta   90.00
_cell.angle_gamma   90.00
#
_symmetry.space_group_name_H-M   'P 1'
#
loop_
_entity.id
_entity.type
_entity.pdbx_description
1 polymer ?
#
loop_
_entity_poly.entity_id
_entity_poly.type
_entity_poly.pdbx_seq_one_letter_code
_entity_poly.pdbx_strand_id
1 'polypeptide(L)' 'MDFYVVLDRAGRRVANRRRAPGRIGRSHRVTRDEAVKWFQQKYDGIILPPKPKVKRVVHRRR' A
#
# COMPACT_ATOMS: atom_id res chain seq x y z
N MET A 1 -16.75 10.81 -4.71
CA MET A 1 -16.27 9.69 -5.53
C MET A 1 -14.92 9.30 -4.96
N ASP A 2 -14.75 8.03 -4.63
CA ASP A 2 -13.56 7.57 -3.92
C ASP A 2 -12.71 6.68 -4.84
N PHE A 3 -11.43 7.00 -4.95
CA PHE A 3 -10.47 6.23 -5.75
C PHE A 3 -9.54 5.46 -4.83
N TYR A 4 -9.34 4.18 -5.15
CA TYR A 4 -8.34 3.34 -4.51
C TYR A 4 -7.47 2.66 -5.56
N VAL A 5 -6.17 2.88 -5.48
CA VAL A 5 -5.18 2.37 -6.44
C VAL A 5 -4.27 1.38 -5.74
N VAL A 6 -4.09 0.20 -6.34
CA VAL A 6 -3.19 -0.85 -5.85
C VAL A 6 -1.97 -0.91 -6.76
N LEU A 7 -0.78 -0.78 -6.16
CA LEU A 7 0.50 -0.94 -6.85
C LEU A 7 1.07 -2.33 -6.61
N ASP A 8 1.68 -2.90 -7.66
CA ASP A 8 2.32 -4.20 -7.59
C ASP A 8 3.50 -4.34 -8.54
N ARG A 9 4.37 -5.30 -8.25
CA ARG A 9 5.43 -5.73 -9.16
C ARG A 9 4.97 -6.92 -9.99
N ALA A 10 5.55 -7.07 -11.18
CA ALA A 10 5.31 -8.23 -12.02
C ALA A 10 5.75 -9.51 -11.26
N GLY A 11 4.78 -10.36 -10.89
CA GLY A 11 5.04 -11.55 -10.06
C GLY A 11 3.98 -11.82 -8.98
N ARG A 12 3.05 -10.90 -8.72
CA ARG A 12 1.97 -11.06 -7.73
C ARG A 12 1.17 -12.36 -7.87
N ARG A 13 1.03 -12.87 -9.11
CA ARG A 13 0.26 -14.09 -9.42
C ARG A 13 0.70 -15.31 -8.60
N VAL A 14 1.94 -15.39 -8.14
CA VAL A 14 2.44 -16.52 -7.32
C VAL A 14 1.63 -16.71 -6.04
N ALA A 15 1.12 -15.63 -5.44
CA ALA A 15 0.26 -15.70 -4.25
C ALA A 15 -1.21 -16.04 -4.56
N ASN A 16 -1.67 -15.74 -5.77
CA ASN A 16 -3.09 -15.83 -6.12
C ASN A 16 -3.43 -17.06 -6.99
N ARG A 17 -2.43 -17.79 -7.49
CA ARG A 17 -2.63 -18.95 -8.38
C ARG A 17 -3.26 -20.13 -7.62
N ARG A 18 -4.14 -20.87 -8.30
CA ARG A 18 -4.84 -22.05 -7.73
C ARG A 18 -3.91 -23.22 -7.43
N ARG A 19 -2.99 -23.55 -8.34
CA ARG A 19 -2.03 -24.67 -8.18
C ARG A 19 -0.68 -24.14 -7.68
N ALA A 20 -0.14 -24.80 -6.67
CA ALA A 20 1.14 -24.49 -6.03
C ALA A 20 1.28 -23.01 -5.59
N PRO A 21 0.35 -22.45 -4.80
CA PRO A 21 0.48 -21.08 -4.32
C PRO A 21 1.76 -20.92 -3.48
N GLY A 22 2.40 -19.76 -3.60
CA GLY A 22 3.60 -19.41 -2.84
C GLY A 22 3.48 -18.03 -2.20
N ARG A 23 4.34 -17.72 -1.24
CA ARG A 23 4.40 -16.39 -0.64
C ARG A 23 5.26 -15.45 -1.49
N ILE A 24 4.84 -14.19 -1.59
CA ILE A 24 5.67 -13.14 -2.17
C ILE A 24 6.72 -12.72 -1.14
N GLY A 25 7.98 -12.86 -1.52
CA GLY A 25 9.15 -12.47 -0.72
C GLY A 25 9.14 -10.98 -0.39
N ARG A 26 9.76 -10.61 0.74
CA ARG A 26 9.73 -9.23 1.26
C ARG A 26 10.31 -8.21 0.28
N SER A 27 11.42 -8.54 -0.38
CA SER A 27 12.08 -7.67 -1.37
C SER A 27 11.21 -7.39 -2.60
N HIS A 28 10.28 -8.28 -2.95
CA HIS A 28 9.41 -8.10 -4.10
C HIS A 28 8.16 -7.26 -3.77
N ARG A 29 7.80 -7.09 -2.49
CA ARG A 29 6.64 -6.28 -2.09
C ARG A 29 6.94 -4.79 -2.25
N VAL A 30 5.96 -4.05 -2.74
CA VAL A 30 6.04 -2.58 -2.80
C VAL A 30 5.86 -2.01 -1.39
N THR A 31 6.82 -1.20 -0.96
CA THR A 31 6.75 -0.49 0.32
C THR A 31 6.11 0.88 0.15
N ARG A 32 5.75 1.52 1.26
CA ARG A 32 5.15 2.86 1.25
C ARG A 32 6.06 3.89 0.58
N ASP A 33 7.35 3.88 0.92
CA ASP A 33 8.30 4.89 0.45
C ASP A 33 8.57 4.73 -1.05
N GLU A 34 8.63 3.49 -1.54
CA GLU A 34 8.73 3.18 -2.97
C GLU A 34 7.49 3.62 -3.74
N ALA A 35 6.29 3.39 -3.19
CA ALA A 35 5.03 3.83 -3.82
C ALA A 35 4.96 5.36 -3.94
N VAL A 36 5.36 6.07 -2.88
CA VAL A 36 5.45 7.53 -2.85
C VAL A 36 6.41 8.03 -3.92
N LYS A 37 7.62 7.47 -3.98
CA LYS A 37 8.62 7.84 -4.98
C LYS A 37 8.15 7.56 -6.41
N TRP A 38 7.50 6.42 -6.63
CA TRP A 38 6.97 6.06 -7.95
C TRP A 38 5.88 7.04 -8.42
N PHE A 39 4.99 7.46 -7.51
CA PHE A 39 3.95 8.44 -7.82
C PHE A 39 4.54 9.80 -8.21
N GLN A 40 5.54 10.28 -7.47
CA GLN A 40 6.28 11.50 -7.79
C GLN A 40 6.96 11.41 -9.15
N GLN A 41 7.66 10.31 -9.44
CA GLN A 41 8.43 10.16 -10.68
C GLN A 41 7.56 9.96 -11.93
N LYS A 42 6.42 9.29 -11.81
CA LYS A 42 5.60 8.92 -12.97
C LYS A 42 4.58 9.99 -13.36
N TYR A 43 4.11 10.76 -12.38
CA TYR A 43 3.00 11.70 -12.55
C TYR A 43 3.29 13.10 -11.97
N ASP A 44 4.54 13.39 -11.61
CA ASP A 44 4.95 14.65 -10.97
C ASP A 44 4.10 15.00 -9.73
N GLY A 45 3.66 13.96 -9.02
CA GLY A 45 2.66 14.07 -7.97
C GLY A 45 3.18 14.76 -6.71
N ILE A 46 2.48 15.80 -6.25
CA ILE A 46 2.80 16.50 -4.98
C ILE A 46 2.18 15.75 -3.80
N ILE A 47 2.99 15.50 -2.77
CA ILE A 47 2.57 14.81 -1.55
C ILE A 47 2.47 15.80 -0.40
N LEU A 48 1.30 15.86 0.22
CA LEU A 48 1.03 16.71 1.38
C LEU A 48 1.55 16.07 2.68
N PRO A 49 1.96 16.88 3.67
CA PRO A 49 2.36 16.37 4.98
C PRO A 49 1.21 15.60 5.65
N PRO A 50 1.51 14.55 6.42
CA PRO A 50 0.49 13.75 7.07
C PRO A 50 -0.26 14.58 8.12
N LYS A 51 -1.59 14.49 8.13
CA LYS A 51 -2.42 15.08 9.18
C LYS A 51 -2.09 14.42 10.54
N PRO A 52 -2.07 15.19 11.65
CA PRO A 52 -1.82 14.64 12.97
C PRO A 52 -2.85 13.57 13.31
N LYS A 53 -2.38 12.40 13.78
CA LYS A 53 -3.27 11.31 14.20
C LYS A 53 -3.93 11.70 15.53
N VAL A 54 -5.22 12.05 15.49
CA VAL A 54 -6.02 12.26 16.71
C VAL A 54 -6.23 10.90 17.39
N LYS A 55 -5.81 10.76 18.66
CA LYS A 55 -6.08 9.56 19.45
C LYS A 55 -7.60 9.47 19.64
N ARG A 56 -8.26 8.52 18.97
CA ARG A 56 -9.68 8.22 19.22
C ARG A 56 -9.79 7.61 20.61
N VAL A 57 -10.39 8.33 21.54
CA VAL A 57 -10.72 7.82 22.88
C VAL A 57 -11.83 6.78 22.70
N VAL A 58 -11.48 5.50 22.79
CA VAL A 58 -12.47 4.42 22.83
C VAL A 58 -13.09 4.42 24.21
N HIS A 59 -14.30 4.98 24.31
CA HIS A 59 -15.11 4.80 25.51
C HIS A 59 -15.56 3.35 25.53
N ARG A 60 -14.87 2.52 26.31
CA ARG A 60 -15.34 1.17 26.65
C ARG A 60 -16.68 1.35 27.36
N ARG A 61 -17.77 1.13 26.63
CA ARG A 61 -19.08 0.92 27.26
C ARG A 61 -18.98 -0.40 28.01
N ARG A 62 -19.20 -0.32 29.32
CA ARG A 62 -19.39 -1.47 30.19
C ARG A 62 -20.63 -2.24 29.77
#